data_AF-A0A7V2CZK8-F1
#
_entry.id   AF-A0A7V2CZK8-F1
#
_cell.length_a   1.000
_cell.length_b   1.000
_cell.length_c   1.000
_cell.angle_alpha   90.00
_cell.angle_beta   90.00
_cell.angle_gamma   90.00
#
_symmetry.space_group_name_H-M   'P 1'
#
loop_
_entity.id
_entity.type
_entity.pdbx_description
1 polymer ?
#
loop_
_entity_poly.entity_id
_entity_poly.type
_entity_poly.pdbx_seq_one_letter_code
_entity_poly.pdbx_strand_id
1 'polypeptide(L)'
;MTTVLVSMLALGAAFAVSSADLQLQLDGTPIPATRLFPPPEGGSEWSDTVLMARGQIDGPWEIALKPSGPATLHPPFASTEQQGILRIRGNGPARFGVEMPTQRLLVFLDPPEPPPPANAKQLTASAHDATAALQALLDTAPPGGTVLVSPGRFTIGTIFLRPGVRLHLARGACLVASLDPGRYPELPNFGGMKYALLVAREAHGASLTGQGVIDAQGHRLRRMLTTGRHPGTRLLAAIDTRGLSLEGITLLDAFAWTGHFQNCEDLTVRNVAAVTEINTPGWNGKGAHHTWNNADGLNPDGCRNLLFEDLFLHTGDDAVAVKNMDAKNRVEQVTVRGAVIWTPVAALKVGTESRGESMRDLTFESIHVARAGRVLALDIFDTATASNIRFRNITIDRCDQSLLFRAGKRTAAQTSVGRIQGVSLEGIRFLRDTFPPGQFETPHTAEPLGLISVSGWSAGDHSAPTPAAGGLRGLDRAPDLRWEAPEAQRSTRPTPEE
;
A
#
# COMPACT_ATOMS: atom_id res chain seq x y z
N MET A 1 -16.62 -1.63 28.87
CA MET A 1 -15.74 -0.50 29.29
C MET A 1 -14.24 -0.85 29.25
N THR A 2 -13.84 -2.10 29.48
CA THR A 2 -12.43 -2.54 29.48
C THR A 2 -11.77 -2.60 28.08
N THR A 3 -12.56 -2.79 27.02
CA THR A 3 -12.05 -2.88 25.62
C THR A 3 -11.62 -1.52 25.04
N VAL A 4 -12.20 -0.42 25.54
CA VAL A 4 -11.97 0.94 25.01
C VAL A 4 -10.59 1.48 25.40
N LEU A 5 -10.08 1.12 26.58
CA LEU A 5 -8.76 1.58 27.05
C LEU A 5 -7.58 0.93 26.31
N VAL A 6 -7.73 -0.32 25.84
CA VAL A 6 -6.61 -1.09 25.28
C VAL A 6 -6.17 -0.57 23.91
N SER A 7 -7.11 -0.12 23.07
CA SER A 7 -6.82 0.54 21.80
C SER A 7 -6.11 1.89 21.96
N MET A 8 -6.39 2.64 23.04
CA MET A 8 -5.73 3.92 23.33
C MET A 8 -4.27 3.76 23.82
N LEU A 9 -3.96 2.65 24.47
CA LEU A 9 -2.62 2.39 25.03
C LEU A 9 -1.58 2.01 23.96
N ALA A 10 -2.01 1.46 22.82
CA ALA A 10 -1.14 0.99 21.75
C ALA A 10 -0.43 2.14 21.01
N LEU A 11 -1.09 3.28 20.77
CA LEU A 11 -0.55 4.42 20.00
C LEU A 11 -0.20 5.64 20.87
N GLY A 12 -0.41 5.55 22.19
CA GLY A 12 -0.08 6.59 23.16
C GLY A 12 -1.21 7.60 23.39
N ALA A 13 -1.46 7.95 24.66
CA ALA A 13 -2.53 8.86 25.07
C ALA A 13 -2.43 10.29 24.50
N ALA A 14 -1.25 10.71 24.00
CA ALA A 14 -1.02 12.04 23.46
C ALA A 14 -1.65 12.28 22.07
N PHE A 15 -2.11 11.23 21.38
CA PHE A 15 -2.67 11.32 20.02
C PHE A 15 -4.11 10.77 19.91
N ALA A 16 -4.73 10.38 21.01
CA ALA A 16 -6.14 9.98 21.01
C ALA A 16 -7.03 11.21 20.71
N VAL A 17 -7.86 11.11 19.68
CA VAL A 17 -8.93 12.09 19.43
C VAL A 17 -10.20 11.50 20.03
N SER A 18 -10.88 12.26 20.89
CA SER A 18 -12.08 11.76 21.54
C SER A 18 -13.13 11.40 20.49
N SER A 19 -13.78 10.23 20.63
CA SER A 19 -14.93 9.86 19.79
C SER A 19 -16.08 10.86 19.92
N ALA A 20 -16.11 11.68 20.99
CA ALA A 20 -17.08 12.75 21.19
C ALA A 20 -16.92 13.90 20.17
N ASP A 21 -15.71 14.14 19.66
CA ASP A 21 -15.44 15.23 18.72
C ASP A 21 -15.89 14.88 17.29
N LEU A 22 -15.89 13.58 16.93
CA LEU A 22 -16.29 13.07 15.60
C LEU A 22 -17.69 12.42 15.58
N GLN A 23 -18.28 12.15 16.75
CA GLN A 23 -19.51 11.36 16.90
C GLN A 23 -19.48 10.06 16.06
N LEU A 24 -18.35 9.35 16.11
CA LEU A 24 -18.12 8.13 15.34
C LEU A 24 -18.67 6.90 16.08
N GLN A 25 -19.58 6.17 15.44
CA GLN A 25 -20.21 4.97 15.99
C GLN A 25 -20.21 3.83 14.98
N LEU A 26 -20.05 2.60 15.47
CA LEU A 26 -20.28 1.34 14.76
C LEU A 26 -21.47 0.66 15.42
N ASP A 27 -22.55 0.44 14.65
CA ASP A 27 -23.79 -0.20 15.13
C ASP A 27 -24.34 0.46 16.41
N GLY A 28 -24.32 1.79 16.44
CA GLY A 28 -24.74 2.62 17.58
C GLY A 28 -23.77 2.66 18.76
N THR A 29 -22.67 1.89 18.70
CA THR A 29 -21.63 1.88 19.74
C THR A 29 -20.50 2.84 19.36
N PRO A 30 -20.13 3.82 20.21
CA PRO A 30 -18.99 4.69 19.94
C PRO A 30 -17.69 3.90 19.78
N ILE A 31 -16.92 4.22 18.74
CA ILE A 31 -15.58 3.65 18.53
C ILE A 31 -14.52 4.76 18.56
N PRO A 32 -13.33 4.50 19.13
CA PRO A 32 -12.27 5.51 19.21
C PRO A 32 -11.63 5.75 17.84
N ALA A 33 -11.23 7.00 17.59
CA ALA A 33 -10.35 7.38 16.49
C ALA A 33 -9.02 7.89 17.06
N THR A 34 -7.91 7.46 16.46
CA THR A 34 -6.56 7.84 16.90
C THR A 34 -5.90 8.67 15.82
N ARG A 35 -5.32 9.81 16.17
CA ARG A 35 -4.46 10.55 15.26
C ARG A 35 -3.16 9.77 15.06
N LEU A 36 -2.80 9.51 13.81
CA LEU A 36 -1.62 8.70 13.51
C LEU A 36 -0.32 9.51 13.52
N PHE A 37 -0.38 10.77 13.09
CA PHE A 37 0.80 11.60 12.87
C PHE A 37 0.65 12.98 13.52
N PRO A 38 1.75 13.68 13.81
CA PRO A 38 1.69 15.09 14.18
C PRO A 38 0.95 15.93 13.13
N PRO A 39 0.38 17.09 13.51
CA PRO A 39 -0.19 18.02 12.55
C PRO A 39 0.85 18.37 11.47
N PRO A 40 0.43 18.44 10.20
CA PRO A 40 1.35 18.74 9.11
C PRO A 40 1.95 20.13 9.24
N GLU A 41 3.26 20.23 9.01
CA GLU A 41 4.00 21.49 8.98
C GLU A 41 3.81 22.13 7.58
N GLY A 42 2.70 22.86 7.35
CA GLY A 42 2.48 23.63 6.11
C GLY A 42 1.17 23.32 5.37
N GLY A 43 0.84 24.14 4.36
CA GLY A 43 -0.44 24.13 3.64
C GLY A 43 -0.48 23.31 2.35
N SER A 44 0.24 22.18 2.26
CA SER A 44 0.12 21.30 1.10
C SER A 44 -1.26 20.63 1.05
N GLU A 45 -1.70 20.23 -0.12
CA GLU A 45 -2.93 19.44 -0.31
C GLU A 45 -2.86 18.00 0.22
N TRP A 46 -1.71 17.57 0.75
CA TRP A 46 -1.51 16.31 1.48
C TRP A 46 -1.44 16.52 3.00
N SER A 47 -1.60 17.77 3.46
CA SER A 47 -1.54 18.20 4.85
C SER A 47 -2.83 17.91 5.64
N ASP A 48 -3.41 16.73 5.48
CA ASP A 48 -4.55 16.32 6.28
C ASP A 48 -4.12 15.72 7.62
N THR A 49 -4.89 15.99 8.67
CA THR A 49 -4.82 15.19 9.89
C THR A 49 -5.33 13.79 9.59
N VAL A 50 -4.46 12.78 9.69
CA VAL A 50 -4.86 11.38 9.47
C VAL A 50 -5.28 10.74 10.79
N LEU A 51 -6.52 10.29 10.83
CA LEU A 51 -7.16 9.58 11.93
C LEU A 51 -7.40 8.13 11.53
N MET A 52 -7.32 7.21 12.49
CA MET A 52 -7.66 5.80 12.27
C MET A 52 -8.65 5.32 13.33
N ALA A 53 -9.73 4.69 12.89
CA ALA A 53 -10.67 3.98 13.73
C ALA A 53 -10.70 2.50 13.33
N ARG A 54 -10.80 1.62 14.33
CA ARG A 54 -10.85 0.18 14.12
C ARG A 54 -12.02 -0.44 14.85
N GLY A 55 -12.83 -1.21 14.14
CA GLY A 55 -13.99 -1.93 14.66
C GLY A 55 -13.83 -3.45 14.61
N GLN A 56 -14.74 -4.16 15.28
CA GLN A 56 -14.98 -5.59 15.07
C GLN A 56 -16.40 -5.75 14.55
N ILE A 57 -16.57 -6.62 13.56
CA ILE A 57 -17.86 -6.89 12.92
C ILE A 57 -18.06 -8.40 12.78
N ASP A 58 -19.32 -8.85 12.80
CA ASP A 58 -19.69 -10.27 12.63
C ASP A 58 -20.86 -10.43 11.63
N GLY A 59 -21.01 -9.46 10.72
CA GLY A 59 -22.13 -9.40 9.78
C GLY A 59 -22.28 -8.03 9.12
N PRO A 60 -23.50 -7.67 8.71
CA PRO A 60 -23.83 -6.31 8.27
C PRO A 60 -23.53 -5.29 9.35
N TRP A 61 -23.04 -4.12 8.94
CA TRP A 61 -22.64 -3.05 9.85
C TRP A 61 -23.07 -1.68 9.33
N GLU A 62 -23.25 -0.75 10.25
CA GLU A 62 -23.45 0.67 9.97
C GLU A 62 -22.44 1.54 10.73
N ILE A 63 -21.72 2.38 10.00
CA ILE A 63 -20.94 3.49 10.57
C ILE A 63 -21.80 4.76 10.52
N ALA A 64 -21.98 5.39 11.68
CA ALA A 64 -22.52 6.74 11.79
C ALA A 64 -21.38 7.69 12.16
N LEU A 65 -21.21 8.76 11.38
CA LEU A 65 -20.16 9.76 11.54
C LEU A 65 -20.78 11.15 11.38
N LYS A 66 -20.43 12.08 12.27
CA LYS A 66 -20.68 13.50 12.04
C LYS A 66 -19.41 14.11 11.42
N PRO A 67 -19.35 14.30 10.10
CA PRO A 67 -18.13 14.79 9.49
C PRO A 67 -17.88 16.26 9.86
N SER A 68 -16.61 16.68 9.83
CA SER A 68 -16.21 18.07 10.10
C SER A 68 -16.58 19.04 8.96
N GLY A 69 -17.12 18.53 7.85
CA GLY A 69 -17.54 19.26 6.65
C GLY A 69 -17.96 18.28 5.55
N PRO A 70 -17.99 18.69 4.27
CA PRO A 70 -18.30 17.80 3.16
C PRO A 70 -17.39 16.56 3.16
N ALA A 71 -18.00 15.38 3.15
CA ALA A 71 -17.29 14.11 3.26
C ALA A 71 -17.32 13.35 1.93
N THR A 72 -16.18 12.77 1.53
CA THR A 72 -16.07 11.85 0.39
C THR A 72 -15.63 10.48 0.87
N LEU A 73 -16.29 9.43 0.40
CA LEU A 73 -16.00 8.04 0.73
C LEU A 73 -15.09 7.40 -0.30
N HIS A 74 -14.13 6.63 0.20
CA HIS A 74 -13.08 5.99 -0.61
C HIS A 74 -12.92 4.51 -0.19
N PRO A 75 -13.46 3.53 -0.94
CA PRO A 75 -14.31 3.68 -2.14
C PRO A 75 -15.69 4.30 -1.83
N PRO A 76 -16.48 4.67 -2.87
CA PRO A 76 -17.81 5.26 -2.71
C PRO A 76 -18.84 4.22 -2.21
N PHE A 77 -18.77 3.90 -0.91
CA PHE A 77 -19.72 3.03 -0.24
C PHE A 77 -21.15 3.59 -0.33
N ALA A 78 -22.14 2.69 -0.23
CA ALA A 78 -23.52 3.09 -0.07
C ALA A 78 -23.69 3.90 1.23
N SER A 79 -24.12 5.14 1.09
CA SER A 79 -24.28 6.05 2.24
C SER A 79 -25.50 6.95 2.11
N THR A 80 -26.03 7.36 3.26
CA THR A 80 -27.11 8.34 3.38
C THR A 80 -26.70 9.42 4.37
N GLU A 81 -27.04 10.68 4.10
CA GLU A 81 -26.81 11.77 5.04
C GLU A 81 -28.15 12.34 5.53
N GLN A 82 -28.32 12.42 6.85
CA GLN A 82 -29.51 13.01 7.47
C GLN A 82 -29.10 13.81 8.71
N GLN A 83 -29.57 15.06 8.82
CA GLN A 83 -29.25 15.96 9.93
C GLN A 83 -27.73 16.12 10.19
N GLY A 84 -26.93 16.09 9.13
CA GLY A 84 -25.46 16.21 9.19
C GLY A 84 -24.75 14.96 9.73
N ILE A 85 -25.43 13.80 9.77
CA ILE A 85 -24.83 12.51 10.09
C ILE A 85 -24.74 11.68 8.82
N LEU A 86 -23.51 11.33 8.45
CA LEU A 86 -23.21 10.39 7.38
C LEU A 86 -23.34 8.97 7.91
N ARG A 87 -24.24 8.19 7.31
CA ARG A 87 -24.44 6.76 7.61
C ARG A 87 -23.94 5.93 6.45
N ILE A 88 -22.96 5.08 6.72
CA ILE A 88 -22.28 4.22 5.75
C ILE A 88 -22.62 2.78 6.11
N ARG A 89 -23.08 2.00 5.14
CA ARG A 89 -23.47 0.60 5.37
C ARG A 89 -22.64 -0.34 4.54
N GLY A 90 -22.35 -1.51 5.10
CA GLY A 90 -21.68 -2.57 4.39
C GLY A 90 -21.95 -3.93 5.01
N ASN A 91 -21.34 -4.95 4.42
CA ASN A 91 -21.41 -6.32 4.88
C ASN A 91 -20.04 -6.96 4.74
N GLY A 92 -19.58 -7.62 5.80
CA GLY A 92 -18.25 -8.23 5.85
C GLY A 92 -17.10 -7.21 6.03
N PRO A 93 -15.84 -7.70 6.04
CA PRO A 93 -14.65 -6.88 6.29
C PRO A 93 -14.55 -5.69 5.35
N ALA A 94 -14.13 -4.55 5.88
CA ALA A 94 -14.03 -3.32 5.10
C ALA A 94 -12.87 -2.44 5.55
N ARG A 95 -12.18 -1.87 4.55
CA ARG A 95 -11.22 -0.78 4.76
C ARG A 95 -11.58 0.36 3.83
N PHE A 96 -11.81 1.53 4.40
CA PHE A 96 -12.17 2.70 3.61
C PHE A 96 -11.71 4.00 4.28
N GLY A 97 -11.59 5.04 3.47
CA GLY A 97 -11.31 6.39 3.91
C GLY A 97 -12.56 7.26 3.85
N VAL A 98 -12.69 8.15 4.83
CA VAL A 98 -13.58 9.31 4.78
C VAL A 98 -12.69 10.54 4.71
N GLU A 99 -12.71 11.21 3.57
CA GLU A 99 -11.99 12.47 3.38
C GLU A 99 -12.92 13.63 3.72
N MET A 100 -12.45 14.53 4.57
CA MET A 100 -13.15 15.72 5.05
C MET A 100 -12.20 16.92 4.95
N PRO A 101 -12.68 18.17 5.08
CA PRO A 101 -11.79 19.32 5.10
C PRO A 101 -10.72 19.17 6.19
N THR A 102 -9.44 19.22 5.81
CA THR A 102 -8.26 19.14 6.69
C THR A 102 -8.08 17.83 7.47
N GLN A 103 -8.92 16.82 7.22
CA GLN A 103 -8.94 15.56 7.98
C GLN A 103 -9.24 14.37 7.08
N ARG A 104 -8.57 13.25 7.34
CA ARG A 104 -8.88 11.96 6.74
C ARG A 104 -9.07 10.92 7.82
N LEU A 105 -10.24 10.29 7.87
CA LEU A 105 -10.54 9.19 8.77
C LEU A 105 -10.41 7.87 8.01
N LEU A 106 -9.47 7.03 8.42
CA LEU A 106 -9.32 5.66 7.93
C LEU A 106 -10.13 4.74 8.85
N VAL A 107 -11.03 3.93 8.30
CA VAL A 107 -11.88 3.02 9.05
C VAL A 107 -11.57 1.60 8.65
N PHE A 108 -11.14 0.78 9.61
CA PHE A 108 -10.86 -0.65 9.43
C PHE A 108 -11.84 -1.48 10.25
N LEU A 109 -12.69 -2.24 9.57
CA LEU A 109 -13.66 -3.15 10.17
C LEU A 109 -13.21 -4.57 9.89
N ASP A 110 -12.69 -5.22 10.93
CA ASP A 110 -12.11 -6.54 10.84
C ASP A 110 -13.03 -7.58 11.52
N PRO A 111 -13.02 -8.85 11.08
CA PRO A 111 -13.72 -9.92 11.78
C PRO A 111 -13.10 -10.18 13.17
N PRO A 112 -13.75 -10.98 14.04
CA PRO A 112 -13.13 -11.41 15.30
C PRO A 112 -11.83 -12.18 15.04
N GLU A 113 -10.81 -11.96 15.88
CA GLU A 113 -9.59 -12.76 15.81
C GLU A 113 -9.89 -14.19 16.28
N PRO A 114 -9.39 -15.23 15.57
CA PRO A 114 -9.44 -16.58 16.11
C PRO A 114 -8.61 -16.63 17.40
N PRO A 115 -9.03 -17.42 18.41
CA PRO A 115 -8.26 -17.56 19.64
C PRO A 115 -6.86 -18.13 19.31
N PRO A 116 -5.80 -17.63 19.98
CA PRO A 116 -4.46 -18.15 19.76
C PRO A 116 -4.37 -19.62 20.19
N PRO A 117 -3.46 -20.41 19.58
CA PRO A 117 -3.23 -21.79 20.00
C PRO A 117 -2.88 -21.88 21.49
N ALA A 118 -3.39 -22.89 22.20
CA ALA A 118 -3.16 -23.05 23.64
C ALA A 118 -1.66 -23.16 24.02
N ASN A 119 -0.83 -23.64 23.08
CA ASN A 119 0.62 -23.78 23.25
C ASN A 119 1.41 -22.55 22.74
N ALA A 120 0.76 -21.43 22.42
CA ALA A 120 1.44 -20.24 21.97
C ALA A 120 2.37 -19.67 23.06
N LYS A 121 3.62 -19.42 22.69
CA LYS A 121 4.56 -18.66 23.53
C LYS A 121 4.11 -17.20 23.54
N GLN A 122 4.13 -16.53 24.70
CA GLN A 122 3.54 -15.20 24.82
C GLN A 122 4.54 -14.14 25.30
N LEU A 123 4.49 -12.98 24.67
CA LEU A 123 5.07 -11.74 25.18
C LEU A 123 3.92 -10.92 25.82
N THR A 124 3.95 -10.72 27.13
CA THR A 124 2.81 -10.17 27.91
C THR A 124 3.08 -8.85 28.63
N ALA A 125 4.35 -8.52 28.94
CA ALA A 125 4.71 -7.32 29.69
C ALA A 125 5.21 -6.20 28.77
N SER A 126 4.55 -5.04 28.78
CA SER A 126 5.04 -3.85 28.06
C SER A 126 6.41 -3.44 28.61
N ALA A 127 7.45 -3.53 27.77
CA ALA A 127 8.82 -3.22 28.14
C ALA A 127 9.33 -2.03 27.33
N HIS A 128 10.19 -1.20 27.94
CA HIS A 128 10.94 -0.18 27.22
C HIS A 128 11.87 -0.79 26.16
N ASP A 129 12.20 -2.08 26.27
CA ASP A 129 12.91 -2.84 25.27
C ASP A 129 12.50 -4.31 25.32
N ALA A 130 11.82 -4.78 24.28
CA ALA A 130 11.37 -6.15 24.14
C ALA A 130 12.19 -6.95 23.12
N THR A 131 13.26 -6.38 22.56
CA THR A 131 13.97 -6.96 21.40
C THR A 131 14.49 -8.37 21.70
N ALA A 132 15.30 -8.50 22.76
CA ALA A 132 15.90 -9.77 23.13
C ALA A 132 14.85 -10.81 23.57
N ALA A 133 13.83 -10.37 24.31
CA ALA A 133 12.76 -11.24 24.77
C ALA A 133 11.94 -11.79 23.60
N LEU A 134 11.50 -10.93 22.68
CA LEU A 134 10.74 -11.35 21.50
C LEU A 134 11.57 -12.25 20.58
N GLN A 135 12.85 -11.91 20.35
CA GLN A 135 13.73 -12.73 19.54
C GLN A 135 13.92 -14.12 20.17
N ALA A 136 14.12 -14.23 21.48
CA ALA A 136 14.25 -15.52 22.16
C ALA A 136 12.97 -16.38 22.05
N LEU A 137 11.78 -15.78 22.08
CA LEU A 137 10.53 -16.51 21.86
C LEU A 137 10.45 -17.06 20.43
N LEU A 138 10.84 -16.28 19.42
CA LEU A 138 10.88 -16.70 18.03
C LEU A 138 11.93 -17.79 17.79
N ASP A 139 13.11 -17.66 18.38
CA ASP A 139 14.23 -18.61 18.24
C ASP A 139 13.92 -19.97 18.86
N THR A 140 13.10 -19.99 19.92
CA THR A 140 12.75 -21.22 20.64
C THR A 140 11.37 -21.77 20.27
N ALA A 141 10.64 -21.12 19.36
CA ALA A 141 9.39 -21.64 18.84
C ALA A 141 9.69 -22.76 17.82
N PRO A 142 9.05 -23.95 17.95
CA PRO A 142 9.22 -24.99 16.94
C PRO A 142 8.54 -24.56 15.62
N PRO A 143 8.92 -25.14 14.47
CA PRO A 143 8.14 -24.99 13.24
C PRO A 143 6.67 -25.37 13.47
N GLY A 144 5.73 -24.57 12.94
CA GLY A 144 4.30 -24.65 13.22
C GLY A 144 3.88 -23.99 14.56
N GLY A 145 4.84 -23.57 15.39
CA GLY A 145 4.62 -22.86 16.64
C GLY A 145 4.16 -21.41 16.44
N THR A 146 3.47 -20.89 17.44
CA THR A 146 3.01 -19.49 17.46
C THR A 146 3.66 -18.73 18.62
N VAL A 147 4.20 -17.55 18.30
CA VAL A 147 4.60 -16.52 19.26
C VAL A 147 3.54 -15.43 19.23
N LEU A 148 2.80 -15.28 20.33
CA LEU A 148 1.77 -14.28 20.53
C LEU A 148 2.36 -13.04 21.20
N VAL A 149 2.20 -11.88 20.59
CA VAL A 149 2.37 -10.58 21.23
C VAL A 149 1.02 -10.17 21.79
N SER A 150 0.93 -10.13 23.11
CA SER A 150 -0.30 -9.75 23.82
C SER A 150 -0.57 -8.25 23.70
N PRO A 151 -1.79 -7.78 23.98
CA PRO A 151 -2.07 -6.35 23.97
C PRO A 151 -1.12 -5.56 24.85
N GLY A 152 -0.56 -4.46 24.33
CA GLY A 152 0.50 -3.69 24.97
C GLY A 152 1.41 -3.01 23.95
N ARG A 153 2.24 -2.08 24.42
CA ARG A 153 3.22 -1.36 23.60
C ARG A 153 4.64 -1.84 23.94
N PHE A 154 5.40 -2.24 22.93
CA PHE A 154 6.72 -2.87 23.09
C PHE A 154 7.72 -2.23 22.13
N THR A 155 8.76 -1.59 22.66
CA THR A 155 9.85 -1.06 21.81
C THR A 155 10.76 -2.19 21.39
N ILE A 156 11.12 -2.26 20.11
CA ILE A 156 12.00 -3.28 19.53
C ILE A 156 13.04 -2.65 18.60
N GLY A 157 14.24 -3.22 18.59
CA GLY A 157 15.16 -3.14 17.45
C GLY A 157 14.77 -4.13 16.36
N THR A 158 15.72 -4.51 15.51
CA THR A 158 15.46 -5.53 14.49
C THR A 158 15.08 -6.88 15.10
N ILE A 159 14.03 -7.49 14.57
CA ILE A 159 13.58 -8.84 14.89
C ILE A 159 13.64 -9.71 13.63
N PHE A 160 14.13 -10.94 13.79
CA PHE A 160 14.20 -11.95 12.75
C PHE A 160 13.08 -12.97 12.93
N LEU A 161 12.20 -13.08 11.94
CA LEU A 161 11.25 -14.18 11.83
C LEU A 161 12.00 -15.48 11.56
N ARG A 162 11.48 -16.59 12.11
CA ARG A 162 12.08 -17.92 11.99
C ARG A 162 11.25 -18.82 11.09
N PRO A 163 11.89 -19.76 10.34
CA PRO A 163 11.19 -20.67 9.45
C PRO A 163 10.05 -21.42 10.15
N GLY A 164 8.89 -21.46 9.52
CA GLY A 164 7.69 -22.14 10.01
C GLY A 164 7.06 -21.53 11.27
N VAL A 165 7.60 -20.45 11.82
CA VAL A 165 7.07 -19.82 13.04
C VAL A 165 6.06 -18.74 12.68
N ARG A 166 4.94 -18.74 13.40
CA ARG A 166 3.94 -17.66 13.34
C ARG A 166 4.23 -16.62 14.42
N LEU A 167 4.46 -15.38 14.02
CA LEU A 167 4.36 -14.22 14.90
C LEU A 167 2.93 -13.66 14.81
N HIS A 168 2.18 -13.69 15.90
CA HIS A 168 0.80 -13.18 15.96
C HIS A 168 0.73 -11.96 16.87
N LEU A 169 0.33 -10.80 16.35
CA LEU A 169 0.12 -9.58 17.11
C LEU A 169 -1.37 -9.44 17.38
N ALA A 170 -1.78 -9.70 18.62
CA ALA A 170 -3.17 -9.57 19.02
C ALA A 170 -3.67 -8.13 18.83
N ARG A 171 -4.99 -7.96 18.69
CA ARG A 171 -5.63 -6.64 18.76
C ARG A 171 -5.17 -5.86 20.00
N GLY A 172 -4.65 -4.65 19.78
CA GLY A 172 -4.10 -3.81 20.85
C GLY A 172 -2.63 -4.05 21.16
N ALA A 173 -1.96 -5.01 20.51
CA ALA A 173 -0.52 -5.12 20.50
C ALA A 173 0.10 -4.06 19.57
N CYS A 174 1.16 -3.41 20.02
CA CYS A 174 1.94 -2.48 19.23
C CYS A 174 3.43 -2.74 19.41
N LEU A 175 4.09 -3.17 18.33
CA LEU A 175 5.55 -3.20 18.25
C LEU A 175 6.02 -1.84 17.72
N VAL A 176 6.99 -1.23 18.40
CA VAL A 176 7.44 0.13 18.10
C VAL A 176 8.92 0.10 17.80
N ALA A 177 9.34 0.62 16.65
CA ALA A 177 10.74 0.77 16.30
C ALA A 177 11.50 1.58 17.35
N SER A 178 12.69 1.13 17.74
CA SER A 178 13.61 1.95 18.52
C SER A 178 14.18 3.09 17.67
N LEU A 179 14.43 4.23 18.31
CA LEU A 179 15.11 5.37 17.66
C LEU A 179 16.64 5.26 17.73
N ASP A 180 17.16 4.24 18.41
CA ASP A 180 18.59 3.97 18.54
C ASP A 180 19.11 3.23 17.29
N PRO A 181 19.97 3.86 16.46
CA PRO A 181 20.57 3.23 15.29
C PRO A 181 21.31 1.93 15.59
N GLY A 182 21.90 1.82 16.79
CA GLY A 182 22.69 0.66 17.20
C GLY A 182 21.88 -0.63 17.33
N ARG A 183 20.55 -0.54 17.24
CA ARG A 183 19.63 -1.66 17.33
C ARG A 183 19.20 -2.25 15.99
N TYR A 184 19.77 -1.74 14.91
CA TYR A 184 19.53 -2.22 13.55
C TYR A 184 20.85 -2.77 12.97
N PRO A 185 21.03 -4.10 12.93
CA PRO A 185 22.20 -4.68 12.30
C PRO A 185 22.18 -4.43 10.79
N GLU A 186 23.37 -4.33 10.19
CA GLU A 186 23.49 -4.25 8.73
C GLU A 186 23.05 -5.57 8.08
N LEU A 187 22.15 -5.45 7.11
CA LEU A 187 21.75 -6.48 6.16
C LEU A 187 22.54 -6.29 4.86
N PRO A 188 22.61 -7.32 3.99
CA PRO A 188 23.16 -7.14 2.66
C PRO A 188 22.47 -5.97 1.95
N ASN A 189 23.27 -5.16 1.26
CA ASN A 189 22.81 -3.92 0.65
C ASN A 189 22.04 -4.21 -0.64
N PHE A 190 20.76 -3.85 -0.67
CA PHE A 190 19.92 -3.95 -1.85
C PHE A 190 19.28 -2.59 -2.14
N GLY A 191 19.63 -2.00 -3.29
CA GLY A 191 19.11 -0.69 -3.68
C GLY A 191 19.51 0.47 -2.75
N GLY A 192 20.59 0.32 -1.97
CA GLY A 192 20.99 1.30 -0.96
C GLY A 192 20.36 1.06 0.42
N MET A 193 19.50 0.05 0.56
CA MET A 193 18.83 -0.29 1.82
C MET A 193 19.59 -1.37 2.57
N LYS A 194 20.06 -1.04 3.78
CA LYS A 194 20.85 -1.94 4.63
C LYS A 194 20.19 -2.33 5.95
N TYR A 195 19.06 -1.74 6.31
CA TYR A 195 18.43 -1.98 7.60
C TYR A 195 16.95 -2.28 7.46
N ALA A 196 16.39 -3.04 8.39
CA ALA A 196 14.96 -3.30 8.48
C ALA A 196 14.53 -3.57 9.93
N LEU A 197 13.30 -3.21 10.29
CA LEU A 197 12.75 -3.50 11.62
C LEU A 197 12.37 -4.99 11.75
N LEU A 198 11.67 -5.53 10.77
CA LEU A 198 11.31 -6.94 10.70
C LEU A 198 12.03 -7.59 9.53
N VAL A 199 12.71 -8.71 9.80
CA VAL A 199 13.48 -9.45 8.80
C VAL A 199 12.98 -10.88 8.70
N ALA A 200 12.55 -11.27 7.51
CA ALA A 200 12.27 -12.66 7.14
C ALA A 200 13.33 -13.10 6.13
N ARG A 201 14.51 -13.51 6.63
CA ARG A 201 15.60 -14.00 5.77
C ARG A 201 15.62 -15.51 5.82
N GLU A 202 15.47 -16.16 4.66
CA GLU A 202 15.35 -17.62 4.54
C GLU A 202 14.28 -18.19 5.50
N ALA A 203 13.26 -17.40 5.82
CA ALA A 203 12.26 -17.70 6.86
C ALA A 203 11.10 -18.49 6.26
N HIS A 204 11.42 -19.62 5.61
CA HIS A 204 10.44 -20.37 4.83
C HIS A 204 9.23 -20.80 5.67
N GLY A 205 8.02 -20.59 5.17
CA GLY A 205 6.78 -20.93 5.87
C GLY A 205 6.46 -20.07 7.10
N ALA A 206 7.22 -19.00 7.36
CA ALA A 206 6.91 -18.07 8.46
C ALA A 206 5.61 -17.31 8.19
N SER A 207 4.95 -16.84 9.25
CA SER A 207 3.78 -15.99 9.12
C SER A 207 3.76 -14.85 10.13
N LEU A 208 3.24 -13.70 9.71
CA LEU A 208 2.99 -12.53 10.55
C LEU A 208 1.51 -12.19 10.49
N THR A 209 0.81 -12.34 11.61
CA THR A 209 -0.66 -12.33 11.63
C THR A 209 -1.21 -11.49 12.77
N GLY A 210 -2.53 -11.24 12.74
CA GLY A 210 -3.28 -10.59 13.82
C GLY A 210 -3.58 -9.12 13.53
N GLN A 211 -4.30 -8.47 14.42
CA GLN A 211 -4.86 -7.13 14.25
C GLN A 211 -4.11 -6.08 15.09
N GLY A 212 -2.86 -6.38 15.47
CA GLY A 212 -1.94 -5.43 16.07
C GLY A 212 -1.27 -4.49 15.06
N VAL A 213 -0.41 -3.63 15.59
CA VAL A 213 0.27 -2.55 14.85
C VAL A 213 1.79 -2.72 14.96
N ILE A 214 2.50 -2.48 13.86
CA ILE A 214 3.96 -2.33 13.83
C ILE A 214 4.24 -0.88 13.43
N ASP A 215 4.59 -0.05 14.41
CA ASP A 215 4.90 1.36 14.28
C ASP A 215 6.41 1.57 14.10
N ALA A 216 6.84 1.86 12.87
CA ALA A 216 8.24 2.07 12.54
C ALA A 216 8.75 3.48 12.86
N GLN A 217 7.91 4.36 13.41
CA GLN A 217 8.28 5.73 13.81
C GLN A 217 8.95 6.56 12.71
N GLY A 218 8.59 6.31 11.45
CA GLY A 218 9.20 6.88 10.25
C GLY A 218 9.29 8.40 10.25
N HIS A 219 8.23 9.11 10.65
CA HIS A 219 8.23 10.57 10.79
C HIS A 219 9.37 11.05 11.71
N ARG A 220 9.51 10.43 12.90
CA ARG A 220 10.55 10.81 13.87
C ARG A 220 11.94 10.48 13.35
N LEU A 221 12.10 9.29 12.78
CA LEU A 221 13.38 8.82 12.23
C LEU A 221 13.84 9.67 11.03
N ARG A 222 12.94 10.08 10.14
CA ARG A 222 13.24 10.98 9.01
C ARG A 222 13.72 12.36 9.49
N ARG A 223 13.17 12.89 10.59
CA ARG A 223 13.66 14.17 11.17
C ARG A 223 15.00 14.02 11.89
N MET A 224 15.38 12.83 12.36
CA MET A 224 16.71 12.60 12.92
C MET A 224 17.81 12.56 11.85
N LEU A 225 17.48 12.25 10.59
CA LEU A 225 18.43 12.26 9.48
C LEU A 225 18.96 13.65 9.13
N THR A 226 18.17 14.71 9.28
CA THR A 226 18.67 16.09 9.05
C THR A 226 19.81 16.44 10.00
N THR A 227 19.96 15.67 11.08
CA THR A 227 21.06 15.75 12.04
C THR A 227 22.16 14.69 11.86
N GLY A 228 22.05 13.83 10.82
CA GLY A 228 23.02 12.76 10.50
C GLY A 228 22.96 11.53 11.42
N ARG A 229 21.87 11.36 12.19
CA ARG A 229 21.85 10.45 13.35
C ARG A 229 21.25 9.07 13.13
N HIS A 230 20.62 8.76 11.99
CA HIS A 230 19.96 7.46 11.79
C HIS A 230 20.16 6.93 10.36
N PRO A 231 20.45 5.64 10.14
CA PRO A 231 20.83 5.15 8.81
C PRO A 231 19.65 4.91 7.86
N GLY A 232 18.44 4.94 8.38
CA GLY A 232 17.23 4.70 7.61
C GLY A 232 16.92 3.21 7.40
N THR A 233 15.67 2.84 7.67
CA THR A 233 15.24 1.45 7.81
C THR A 233 14.03 1.15 6.92
N ARG A 234 14.04 -0.03 6.30
CA ARG A 234 12.80 -0.65 5.81
C ARG A 234 11.94 -1.05 7.02
N LEU A 235 10.62 -1.10 6.87
CA LEU A 235 9.81 -1.67 7.94
C LEU A 235 9.94 -3.20 7.93
N LEU A 236 9.58 -3.85 6.82
CA LEU A 236 9.68 -5.29 6.62
C LEU A 236 10.59 -5.61 5.43
N ALA A 237 11.56 -6.49 5.65
CA ALA A 237 12.39 -7.07 4.60
C ALA A 237 12.26 -8.59 4.61
N ALA A 238 11.70 -9.16 3.56
CA ALA A 238 11.80 -10.59 3.27
C ALA A 238 12.89 -10.82 2.23
N ILE A 239 13.78 -11.78 2.48
CA ILE A 239 14.96 -12.05 1.65
C ILE A 239 15.07 -13.56 1.47
N ASP A 240 15.13 -14.02 0.22
CA ASP A 240 15.32 -15.44 -0.14
C ASP A 240 14.33 -16.36 0.59
N THR A 241 13.06 -15.94 0.70
CA THR A 241 12.05 -16.61 1.54
C THR A 241 10.92 -17.20 0.69
N ARG A 242 10.45 -18.39 1.08
CA ARG A 242 9.35 -19.09 0.41
C ARG A 242 8.18 -19.33 1.35
N GLY A 243 6.94 -19.17 0.91
CA GLY A 243 5.78 -19.51 1.74
C GLY A 243 5.52 -18.53 2.88
N LEU A 244 5.91 -17.26 2.74
CA LEU A 244 5.65 -16.23 3.75
C LEU A 244 4.20 -15.75 3.64
N SER A 245 3.50 -15.62 4.78
CA SER A 245 2.19 -14.98 4.82
C SER A 245 2.12 -13.81 5.80
N LEU A 246 1.53 -12.70 5.36
CA LEU A 246 1.20 -11.55 6.19
C LEU A 246 -0.31 -11.36 6.20
N GLU A 247 -0.94 -11.28 7.39
CA GLU A 247 -2.39 -11.20 7.49
C GLU A 247 -2.90 -10.29 8.62
N GLY A 248 -3.79 -9.34 8.30
CA GLY A 248 -4.54 -8.54 9.28
C GLY A 248 -3.81 -7.37 9.93
N ILE A 249 -2.47 -7.40 9.90
CA ILE A 249 -1.63 -6.44 10.62
C ILE A 249 -1.67 -5.04 10.00
N THR A 250 -1.35 -4.04 10.83
CA THR A 250 -1.12 -2.66 10.37
C THR A 250 0.38 -2.34 10.40
N LEU A 251 0.94 -2.01 9.25
CA LEU A 251 2.29 -1.48 9.06
C LEU A 251 2.21 0.05 9.09
N LEU A 252 2.66 0.65 10.18
CA LEU A 252 2.49 2.08 10.45
C LEU A 252 3.83 2.83 10.36
N ASP A 253 3.78 3.98 9.70
CA ASP A 253 4.84 4.98 9.61
C ASP A 253 6.20 4.41 9.22
N ALA A 254 6.28 3.78 8.04
CA ALA A 254 7.56 3.25 7.56
C ALA A 254 8.55 4.39 7.30
N PHE A 255 9.79 4.28 7.78
CA PHE A 255 10.81 5.29 7.52
C PHE A 255 11.10 5.44 6.01
N ALA A 256 11.33 4.30 5.35
CA ALA A 256 11.49 4.15 3.91
C ALA A 256 10.55 3.02 3.46
N TRP A 257 10.98 2.12 2.56
CA TRP A 257 10.13 1.07 2.01
C TRP A 257 9.44 0.22 3.09
N THR A 258 8.12 0.10 2.99
CA THR A 258 7.28 -0.57 3.99
C THR A 258 7.47 -2.08 3.94
N GLY A 259 7.24 -2.69 2.78
CA GLY A 259 7.49 -4.10 2.53
C GLY A 259 8.42 -4.28 1.34
N HIS A 260 9.60 -4.84 1.57
CA HIS A 260 10.53 -5.23 0.51
C HIS A 260 10.67 -6.75 0.50
N PHE A 261 10.15 -7.38 -0.56
CA PHE A 261 10.19 -8.82 -0.75
C PHE A 261 11.21 -9.13 -1.84
N GLN A 262 12.34 -9.66 -1.44
CA GLN A 262 13.45 -9.93 -2.33
C GLN A 262 13.59 -11.43 -2.53
N ASN A 263 13.66 -11.85 -3.80
CA ASN A 263 13.88 -13.24 -4.20
C ASN A 263 12.91 -14.21 -3.51
N CYS A 264 11.68 -13.73 -3.27
CA CYS A 264 10.68 -14.51 -2.54
C CYS A 264 9.79 -15.30 -3.51
N GLU A 265 9.36 -16.48 -3.07
CA GLU A 265 8.45 -17.36 -3.81
C GLU A 265 7.23 -17.73 -2.96
N ASP A 266 6.05 -17.90 -3.56
CA ASP A 266 4.83 -18.34 -2.87
C ASP A 266 4.50 -17.48 -1.64
N LEU A 267 4.30 -16.18 -1.84
CA LEU A 267 4.07 -15.24 -0.74
C LEU A 267 2.69 -14.59 -0.84
N THR A 268 1.99 -14.50 0.30
CA THR A 268 0.67 -13.85 0.39
C THR A 268 0.70 -12.70 1.39
N VAL A 269 0.19 -11.54 0.98
CA VAL A 269 -0.12 -10.40 1.86
C VAL A 269 -1.62 -10.16 1.76
N ARG A 270 -2.37 -10.48 2.80
CA ARG A 270 -3.83 -10.39 2.80
C ARG A 270 -4.31 -9.49 3.92
N ASN A 271 -5.30 -8.65 3.67
CA ASN A 271 -5.98 -7.93 4.74
C ASN A 271 -5.01 -7.02 5.54
N VAL A 272 -3.99 -6.45 4.88
CA VAL A 272 -2.94 -5.62 5.51
C VAL A 272 -3.14 -4.15 5.18
N ALA A 273 -2.92 -3.29 6.18
CA ALA A 273 -2.86 -1.84 5.99
C ALA A 273 -1.41 -1.35 6.09
N ALA A 274 -0.96 -0.56 5.12
CA ALA A 274 0.27 0.23 5.19
C ALA A 274 -0.11 1.71 5.24
N VAL A 275 0.23 2.41 6.32
CA VAL A 275 -0.17 3.81 6.52
C VAL A 275 1.04 4.62 6.97
N THR A 276 1.44 5.63 6.22
CA THR A 276 2.67 6.39 6.48
C THR A 276 2.45 7.89 6.44
N GLU A 277 3.20 8.63 7.26
CA GLU A 277 3.21 10.09 7.22
C GLU A 277 3.86 10.56 5.90
N ILE A 278 3.16 11.40 5.12
CA ILE A 278 3.55 11.75 3.73
C ILE A 278 4.30 13.10 3.63
N ASN A 279 4.12 14.02 4.59
CA ASN A 279 4.56 15.40 4.45
C ASN A 279 6.03 15.63 4.85
N THR A 280 6.63 14.74 5.62
CA THR A 280 8.06 14.86 5.96
C THR A 280 8.89 14.39 4.77
N PRO A 281 9.79 15.21 4.20
CA PRO A 281 10.66 14.78 3.11
C PRO A 281 11.48 13.53 3.47
N GLY A 282 11.72 12.66 2.50
CA GLY A 282 12.52 11.45 2.72
C GLY A 282 13.98 11.60 2.35
N TRP A 283 14.66 10.46 2.48
CA TRP A 283 16.08 10.30 2.17
C TRP A 283 16.26 9.48 0.91
N ASN A 284 17.16 9.92 0.02
CA ASN A 284 17.45 9.27 -1.26
C ASN A 284 18.93 8.91 -1.45
N GLY A 285 19.71 8.80 -0.36
CA GLY A 285 21.15 8.54 -0.45
C GLY A 285 22.03 9.75 -0.78
N LYS A 286 21.46 10.92 -1.09
CA LYS A 286 22.20 12.12 -1.53
C LYS A 286 21.88 13.39 -0.69
N GLY A 287 21.28 13.22 0.49
CA GLY A 287 20.78 14.31 1.34
C GLY A 287 19.25 14.35 1.38
N ALA A 288 18.68 15.16 2.27
CA ALA A 288 17.24 15.36 2.42
C ALA A 288 16.71 16.27 1.29
N HIS A 289 16.58 15.74 0.07
CA HIS A 289 16.14 16.52 -1.11
C HIS A 289 15.23 15.74 -2.06
N HIS A 290 14.41 14.82 -1.54
CA HIS A 290 13.27 14.30 -2.30
C HIS A 290 11.99 14.92 -1.73
N THR A 291 11.13 15.46 -2.60
CA THR A 291 9.84 16.07 -2.20
C THR A 291 8.94 15.07 -1.50
N TRP A 292 9.07 13.79 -1.86
CA TRP A 292 8.30 12.69 -1.28
C TRP A 292 9.19 11.85 -0.37
N ASN A 293 8.66 11.37 0.75
CA ASN A 293 9.40 10.39 1.51
C ASN A 293 9.35 9.04 0.82
N ASN A 294 10.53 8.44 0.59
CA ASN A 294 10.81 7.16 -0.07
C ASN A 294 10.21 5.97 0.70
N ALA A 295 8.98 6.12 1.17
CA ALA A 295 8.16 5.20 1.91
C ALA A 295 7.14 4.57 0.96
N ASP A 296 7.70 3.81 0.02
CA ASP A 296 6.97 2.89 -0.84
C ASP A 296 6.15 1.93 0.03
N GLY A 297 5.04 1.41 -0.51
CA GLY A 297 4.27 0.35 0.11
C GLY A 297 4.95 -1.01 -0.08
N LEU A 298 4.43 -1.81 -1.01
CA LEU A 298 4.88 -3.18 -1.24
C LEU A 298 5.77 -3.30 -2.47
N ASN A 299 6.95 -3.91 -2.31
CA ASN A 299 8.00 -3.98 -3.32
C ASN A 299 8.40 -5.45 -3.57
N PRO A 300 7.74 -6.16 -4.49
CA PRO A 300 8.23 -7.45 -4.97
C PRO A 300 9.44 -7.22 -5.89
N ASP A 301 10.58 -7.81 -5.53
CA ASP A 301 11.87 -7.67 -6.21
C ASP A 301 12.47 -9.06 -6.50
N GLY A 302 12.51 -9.46 -7.78
CA GLY A 302 12.98 -10.79 -8.17
C GLY A 302 12.09 -11.94 -7.66
N CYS A 303 10.78 -11.69 -7.51
CA CYS A 303 9.84 -12.59 -6.88
C CYS A 303 9.05 -13.48 -7.85
N ARG A 304 8.52 -14.61 -7.35
CA ARG A 304 7.64 -15.50 -8.11
C ARG A 304 6.40 -15.91 -7.33
N ASN A 305 5.24 -15.89 -7.97
CA ASN A 305 3.96 -16.35 -7.37
C ASN A 305 3.61 -15.60 -6.08
N LEU A 306 3.32 -14.31 -6.22
CA LEU A 306 2.92 -13.44 -5.13
C LEU A 306 1.46 -13.02 -5.26
N LEU A 307 0.76 -13.01 -4.13
CA LEU A 307 -0.61 -12.51 -4.02
C LEU A 307 -0.67 -11.42 -2.96
N PHE A 308 -1.00 -10.20 -3.37
CA PHE A 308 -1.35 -9.13 -2.46
C PHE A 308 -2.85 -8.83 -2.59
N GLU A 309 -3.61 -8.97 -1.51
CA GLU A 309 -5.05 -8.79 -1.56
C GLU A 309 -5.68 -8.13 -0.32
N ASP A 310 -6.81 -7.47 -0.54
CA ASP A 310 -7.58 -6.76 0.49
C ASP A 310 -6.73 -5.73 1.26
N LEU A 311 -6.02 -4.90 0.51
CA LEU A 311 -5.04 -3.95 1.05
C LEU A 311 -5.64 -2.56 1.29
N PHE A 312 -5.04 -1.86 2.25
CA PHE A 312 -5.20 -0.42 2.37
C PHE A 312 -3.84 0.25 2.38
N LEU A 313 -3.54 1.03 1.35
CA LEU A 313 -2.22 1.62 1.13
C LEU A 313 -2.33 3.13 1.18
N HIS A 314 -1.75 3.73 2.20
CA HIS A 314 -1.54 5.16 2.35
C HIS A 314 -0.04 5.38 2.49
N THR A 315 0.62 5.69 1.38
CA THR A 315 2.08 5.63 1.25
C THR A 315 2.67 6.98 0.86
N GLY A 316 3.91 7.20 1.25
CA GLY A 316 4.64 8.44 0.94
C GLY A 316 5.29 8.43 -0.44
N ASP A 317 5.50 7.25 -1.01
CA ASP A 317 6.01 7.04 -2.37
C ASP A 317 5.16 5.98 -3.11
N ASP A 318 5.72 5.27 -4.08
CA ASP A 318 5.08 4.23 -4.86
C ASP A 318 4.32 3.20 -3.97
N ALA A 319 2.99 3.03 -4.16
CA ALA A 319 2.17 2.20 -3.28
C ALA A 319 2.40 0.70 -3.49
N VAL A 320 2.44 0.25 -4.75
CA VAL A 320 3.00 -1.06 -5.12
C VAL A 320 4.02 -0.85 -6.23
N ALA A 321 5.26 -1.25 -6.01
CA ALA A 321 6.35 -1.10 -6.96
C ALA A 321 7.01 -2.45 -7.25
N VAL A 322 6.67 -3.04 -8.39
CA VAL A 322 7.32 -4.25 -8.89
C VAL A 322 8.71 -3.88 -9.40
N LYS A 323 9.75 -4.46 -8.80
CA LYS A 323 11.16 -4.19 -9.09
C LYS A 323 11.87 -5.46 -9.53
N ASN A 324 13.00 -5.32 -10.21
CA ASN A 324 13.89 -6.44 -10.51
C ASN A 324 15.34 -5.95 -10.54
N MET A 325 15.98 -5.88 -9.36
CA MET A 325 17.29 -5.25 -9.18
C MET A 325 18.47 -6.13 -9.56
N ASP A 326 18.34 -7.45 -9.45
CA ASP A 326 19.41 -8.39 -9.79
C ASP A 326 19.28 -8.83 -11.26
N ALA A 327 20.38 -8.69 -12.01
CA ALA A 327 20.43 -9.02 -13.44
C ALA A 327 20.05 -10.47 -13.77
N LYS A 328 20.20 -11.40 -12.82
CA LYS A 328 19.89 -12.83 -13.02
C LYS A 328 18.44 -13.19 -12.69
N ASN A 329 17.70 -12.27 -12.07
CA ASN A 329 16.39 -12.56 -11.53
C ASN A 329 15.27 -12.24 -12.51
N ARG A 330 14.11 -12.83 -12.21
CA ARG A 330 12.86 -12.62 -12.92
C ARG A 330 11.81 -12.23 -11.89
N VAL A 331 10.84 -11.42 -12.29
CA VAL A 331 9.58 -11.30 -11.56
C VAL A 331 8.48 -11.94 -12.36
N GLU A 332 7.74 -12.86 -11.75
CA GLU A 332 6.72 -13.65 -12.45
C GLU A 332 5.51 -13.91 -11.56
N GLN A 333 4.31 -13.79 -12.12
CA GLN A 333 3.06 -14.18 -11.44
C GLN A 333 2.83 -13.38 -10.16
N VAL A 334 2.76 -12.05 -10.29
CA VAL A 334 2.42 -11.15 -9.18
C VAL A 334 1.00 -10.64 -9.40
N THR A 335 0.11 -10.89 -8.43
CA THR A 335 -1.27 -10.40 -8.45
C THR A 335 -1.49 -9.44 -7.29
N VAL A 336 -2.00 -8.26 -7.60
CA VAL A 336 -2.53 -7.29 -6.64
C VAL A 336 -4.03 -7.18 -6.88
N ARG A 337 -4.85 -7.54 -5.89
CA ARG A 337 -6.32 -7.47 -6.05
C ARG A 337 -7.05 -6.94 -4.83
N GLY A 338 -8.04 -6.08 -5.01
CA GLY A 338 -8.79 -5.53 -3.88
C GLY A 338 -7.92 -4.61 -3.03
N ALA A 339 -7.71 -3.36 -3.48
CA ALA A 339 -6.91 -2.40 -2.72
C ALA A 339 -7.54 -1.01 -2.74
N VAL A 340 -7.39 -0.27 -1.64
CA VAL A 340 -7.68 1.17 -1.57
C VAL A 340 -6.37 1.93 -1.42
N ILE A 341 -6.10 2.88 -2.33
CA ILE A 341 -4.76 3.49 -2.46
C ILE A 341 -4.81 5.03 -2.38
N TRP A 342 -3.93 5.59 -1.55
CA TRP A 342 -3.49 6.98 -1.54
C TRP A 342 -1.97 7.04 -1.63
N THR A 343 -1.47 7.79 -2.60
CA THR A 343 -0.03 8.07 -2.75
C THR A 343 0.18 9.37 -3.51
N PRO A 344 1.17 10.20 -3.18
CA PRO A 344 1.53 11.33 -4.01
C PRO A 344 2.36 10.93 -5.25
N VAL A 345 2.81 9.67 -5.34
CA VAL A 345 3.72 9.19 -6.39
C VAL A 345 3.00 8.22 -7.31
N ALA A 346 3.34 6.93 -7.36
CA ALA A 346 2.67 5.96 -8.24
C ALA A 346 1.80 4.97 -7.46
N ALA A 347 0.55 4.78 -7.88
CA ALA A 347 -0.31 3.77 -7.26
C ALA A 347 0.15 2.35 -7.61
N LEU A 348 0.38 2.10 -8.89
CA LEU A 348 0.71 0.78 -9.42
C LEU A 348 1.89 0.93 -10.39
N LYS A 349 3.06 0.49 -9.95
CA LYS A 349 4.30 0.69 -10.67
C LYS A 349 5.01 -0.62 -11.00
N VAL A 350 5.59 -0.67 -12.20
CA VAL A 350 6.57 -1.67 -12.61
C VAL A 350 7.84 -0.93 -13.02
N GLY A 351 8.97 -1.27 -12.42
CA GLY A 351 10.18 -0.44 -12.40
C GLY A 351 10.27 0.46 -11.15
N THR A 352 11.18 1.42 -11.04
CA THR A 352 12.19 1.87 -12.00
C THR A 352 13.33 0.88 -12.17
N GLU A 353 13.67 0.17 -11.08
CA GLU A 353 14.66 -0.90 -11.07
C GLU A 353 14.19 -2.09 -11.91
N SER A 354 14.81 -2.27 -13.06
CA SER A 354 14.39 -3.23 -14.09
C SER A 354 15.60 -3.94 -14.72
N ARG A 355 16.66 -4.20 -13.92
CA ARG A 355 17.92 -4.78 -14.39
C ARG A 355 17.82 -6.27 -14.70
N GLY A 356 16.95 -6.99 -14.01
CA GLY A 356 16.79 -8.42 -14.22
C GLY A 356 16.27 -8.76 -15.61
N GLU A 357 16.15 -10.05 -15.87
CA GLU A 357 15.87 -10.55 -17.22
C GLU A 357 14.45 -10.18 -17.69
N SER A 358 13.45 -10.37 -16.82
CA SER A 358 12.06 -10.08 -17.16
C SER A 358 11.19 -9.74 -15.94
N MET A 359 10.11 -9.01 -16.18
CA MET A 359 9.00 -8.83 -15.23
C MET A 359 7.71 -9.16 -15.97
N ARG A 360 7.09 -10.30 -15.70
CA ARG A 360 5.97 -10.78 -16.49
C ARG A 360 4.84 -11.40 -15.70
N ASP A 361 3.69 -11.53 -16.34
CA ASP A 361 2.48 -12.12 -15.75
C ASP A 361 2.07 -11.34 -14.48
N LEU A 362 1.88 -10.03 -14.66
CA LEU A 362 1.55 -9.10 -13.59
C LEU A 362 0.07 -8.71 -13.72
N THR A 363 -0.70 -8.84 -12.65
CA THR A 363 -2.13 -8.52 -12.64
C THR A 363 -2.43 -7.53 -11.51
N PHE A 364 -3.08 -6.43 -11.86
CA PHE A 364 -3.60 -5.44 -10.93
C PHE A 364 -5.11 -5.34 -11.15
N GLU A 365 -5.94 -5.77 -10.19
CA GLU A 365 -7.38 -5.84 -10.41
C GLU A 365 -8.25 -5.41 -9.23
N SER A 366 -9.43 -4.84 -9.51
CA SER A 366 -10.39 -4.45 -8.48
C SER A 366 -9.78 -3.48 -7.46
N ILE A 367 -9.22 -2.36 -7.96
CA ILE A 367 -8.48 -1.38 -7.15
C ILE A 367 -9.23 -0.04 -7.15
N HIS A 368 -9.36 0.55 -5.97
CA HIS A 368 -9.86 1.91 -5.79
C HIS A 368 -8.69 2.85 -5.48
N VAL A 369 -8.43 3.79 -6.38
CA VAL A 369 -7.39 4.81 -6.22
C VAL A 369 -8.05 6.11 -5.81
N ALA A 370 -8.04 6.37 -4.51
CA ALA A 370 -8.61 7.58 -3.94
C ALA A 370 -7.80 8.82 -4.33
N ARG A 371 -6.47 8.70 -4.33
CA ARG A 371 -5.57 9.73 -4.85
C ARG A 371 -4.21 9.18 -5.27
N ALA A 372 -3.74 9.54 -6.47
CA ALA A 372 -2.40 9.20 -6.95
C ALA A 372 -1.74 10.34 -7.73
N GLY A 373 -0.42 10.51 -7.65
CA GLY A 373 0.29 11.34 -8.64
C GLY A 373 0.18 10.70 -10.03
N ARG A 374 0.55 9.43 -10.14
CA ARG A 374 0.43 8.57 -11.32
C ARG A 374 -0.31 7.30 -10.94
N VAL A 375 -1.27 6.87 -11.74
CA VAL A 375 -1.98 5.61 -11.41
C VAL A 375 -1.25 4.40 -11.96
N LEU A 376 -1.17 4.31 -13.29
CA LEU A 376 -0.59 3.16 -14.01
C LEU A 376 0.81 3.53 -14.52
N ALA A 377 1.87 3.14 -13.81
CA ALA A 377 3.23 3.53 -14.12
C ALA A 377 4.08 2.34 -14.58
N LEU A 378 4.66 2.42 -15.78
CA LEU A 378 5.63 1.45 -16.27
C LEU A 378 6.93 2.20 -16.56
N ASP A 379 7.93 2.05 -15.70
CA ASP A 379 9.19 2.80 -15.74
C ASP A 379 10.36 1.86 -16.04
N ILE A 380 10.50 1.45 -17.31
CA ILE A 380 11.50 0.47 -17.73
C ILE A 380 12.78 1.18 -18.18
N PHE A 381 13.58 1.62 -17.21
CA PHE A 381 14.82 2.36 -17.47
C PHE A 381 16.09 1.48 -17.55
N ASP A 382 15.98 0.18 -17.35
CA ASP A 382 17.10 -0.76 -17.50
C ASP A 382 16.95 -1.61 -18.78
N THR A 383 17.10 -2.93 -18.69
CA THR A 383 17.13 -3.85 -19.84
C THR A 383 16.04 -4.92 -19.79
N ALA A 384 15.28 -5.04 -18.70
CA ALA A 384 14.23 -6.04 -18.58
C ALA A 384 13.17 -5.89 -19.67
N THR A 385 12.61 -7.03 -20.06
CA THR A 385 11.32 -7.06 -20.75
C THR A 385 10.21 -7.15 -19.72
N ALA A 386 9.36 -6.13 -19.69
CA ALA A 386 8.12 -6.10 -18.94
C ALA A 386 6.98 -6.57 -19.85
N SER A 387 6.31 -7.67 -19.52
CA SER A 387 5.33 -8.26 -20.44
C SER A 387 4.15 -8.95 -19.81
N ASN A 388 3.01 -9.02 -20.51
CA ASN A 388 1.79 -9.65 -20.00
C ASN A 388 1.32 -8.99 -18.70
N ILE A 389 1.08 -7.68 -18.77
CA ILE A 389 0.67 -6.85 -17.63
C ILE A 389 -0.80 -6.49 -17.80
N ARG A 390 -1.62 -6.79 -16.81
CA ARG A 390 -3.07 -6.56 -16.84
C ARG A 390 -3.46 -5.56 -15.76
N PHE A 391 -4.17 -4.52 -16.14
CA PHE A 391 -4.85 -3.60 -15.25
C PHE A 391 -6.35 -3.72 -15.48
N ARG A 392 -7.11 -4.15 -14.48
CA ARG A 392 -8.53 -4.48 -14.65
C ARG A 392 -9.41 -3.92 -13.55
N ASN A 393 -10.57 -3.37 -13.88
CA ASN A 393 -11.56 -2.89 -12.92
C ASN A 393 -10.93 -1.91 -11.90
N ILE A 394 -10.33 -0.83 -12.39
CA ILE A 394 -9.68 0.17 -11.55
C ILE A 394 -10.54 1.43 -11.54
N THR A 395 -10.99 1.83 -10.35
CA THR A 395 -11.72 3.08 -10.12
C THR A 395 -10.77 4.13 -9.57
N ILE A 396 -10.81 5.34 -10.10
CA ILE A 396 -9.85 6.41 -9.81
C ILE A 396 -10.62 7.68 -9.49
N ASP A 397 -10.51 8.18 -8.26
CA ASP A 397 -11.20 9.39 -7.84
C ASP A 397 -10.41 10.61 -8.28
N ARG A 398 -9.13 10.63 -7.86
CA ARG A 398 -8.21 11.70 -8.25
C ARG A 398 -6.84 11.20 -8.65
N CYS A 399 -6.35 11.72 -9.77
CA CYS A 399 -4.94 11.64 -10.10
C CYS A 399 -4.44 12.85 -10.89
N ASP A 400 -3.12 13.04 -10.89
CA ASP A 400 -2.44 14.05 -11.72
C ASP A 400 -2.19 13.48 -13.12
N GLN A 401 -1.82 12.19 -13.21
CA GLN A 401 -1.63 11.45 -14.46
C GLN A 401 -2.29 10.07 -14.39
N SER A 402 -3.06 9.72 -15.42
CA SER A 402 -3.77 8.43 -15.53
C SER A 402 -2.80 7.28 -15.77
N LEU A 403 -1.91 7.43 -16.75
CA LEU A 403 -0.83 6.48 -17.02
C LEU A 403 0.46 7.20 -17.41
N LEU A 404 1.59 6.56 -17.11
CA LEU A 404 2.90 6.98 -17.59
C LEU A 404 3.74 5.76 -17.92
N PHE A 405 3.87 5.47 -19.22
CA PHE A 405 4.65 4.33 -19.71
C PHE A 405 5.92 4.83 -20.38
N ARG A 406 7.06 4.43 -19.82
CA ARG A 406 8.38 4.92 -20.18
C ARG A 406 9.33 3.76 -20.33
N ALA A 407 10.16 3.85 -21.36
CA ALA A 407 11.29 2.97 -21.55
C ALA A 407 12.51 3.83 -21.86
N GLY A 408 13.64 3.54 -21.26
CA GLY A 408 14.82 4.39 -21.43
C GLY A 408 16.07 3.79 -20.83
N LYS A 409 17.13 4.59 -20.79
CA LYS A 409 18.39 4.24 -20.12
C LYS A 409 18.43 4.93 -18.76
N ARG A 410 18.73 4.17 -17.71
CA ARG A 410 18.93 4.67 -16.35
C ARG A 410 20.32 5.28 -16.18
N THR A 411 21.29 4.78 -16.95
CA THR A 411 22.68 5.23 -16.94
C THR A 411 23.19 5.41 -18.36
N ALA A 412 24.16 6.32 -18.55
CA ALA A 412 24.77 6.58 -19.84
C ALA A 412 25.53 5.36 -20.42
N ALA A 413 25.95 4.42 -19.55
CA ALA A 413 26.69 3.23 -19.94
C ALA A 413 25.83 2.16 -20.64
N GLN A 414 24.50 2.22 -20.51
CA GLN A 414 23.62 1.25 -21.14
C GLN A 414 23.66 1.40 -22.67
N THR A 415 23.79 0.29 -23.38
CA THR A 415 23.76 0.25 -24.84
C THR A 415 22.36 -0.02 -25.39
N SER A 416 21.51 -0.69 -24.62
CA SER A 416 20.11 -1.00 -24.94
C SER A 416 19.13 -0.45 -23.89
N VAL A 417 17.84 -0.47 -24.24
CA VAL A 417 16.72 -0.17 -23.34
C VAL A 417 15.83 -1.41 -23.23
N GLY A 418 15.13 -1.54 -22.11
CA GLY A 418 14.14 -2.59 -21.90
C GLY A 418 12.90 -2.39 -22.77
N ARG A 419 11.97 -3.34 -22.66
CA ARG A 419 10.73 -3.39 -23.45
C ARG A 419 9.50 -3.47 -22.57
N ILE A 420 8.39 -2.93 -23.05
CA ILE A 420 7.05 -3.05 -22.49
C ILE A 420 6.17 -3.68 -23.58
N GLN A 421 5.57 -4.84 -23.35
CA GLN A 421 4.78 -5.53 -24.37
C GLN A 421 3.61 -6.33 -23.81
N GLY A 422 2.47 -6.32 -24.49
CA GLY A 422 1.29 -7.06 -24.03
C GLY A 422 0.75 -6.49 -22.72
N VAL A 423 0.34 -5.23 -22.77
CA VAL A 423 -0.34 -4.54 -21.66
C VAL A 423 -1.84 -4.48 -21.96
N SER A 424 -2.70 -4.94 -21.05
CA SER A 424 -4.14 -4.75 -21.15
C SER A 424 -4.66 -3.80 -20.07
N LEU A 425 -5.49 -2.84 -20.49
CA LEU A 425 -6.20 -1.88 -19.66
C LEU A 425 -7.70 -2.13 -19.85
N GLU A 426 -8.36 -2.69 -18.85
CA GLU A 426 -9.74 -3.19 -18.97
C GLU A 426 -10.62 -2.59 -17.86
N GLY A 427 -11.59 -1.75 -18.20
CA GLY A 427 -12.50 -1.17 -17.20
C GLY A 427 -11.79 -0.19 -16.26
N ILE A 428 -11.11 0.81 -16.84
CA ILE A 428 -10.48 1.91 -16.09
C ILE A 428 -11.48 3.07 -16.02
N ARG A 429 -11.95 3.38 -14.81
CA ARG A 429 -13.00 4.37 -14.56
C ARG A 429 -12.49 5.52 -13.72
N PHE A 430 -12.52 6.73 -14.24
CA PHE A 430 -12.32 7.96 -13.46
C PHE A 430 -13.67 8.42 -12.91
N LEU A 431 -13.78 8.71 -11.62
CA LEU A 431 -15.04 9.21 -11.01
C LEU A 431 -15.30 10.70 -11.31
N ARG A 432 -14.29 11.41 -11.81
CA ARG A 432 -14.43 12.77 -12.35
C ARG A 432 -14.92 12.73 -13.80
N ASP A 433 -15.55 13.81 -14.25
CA ASP A 433 -16.07 13.93 -15.63
C ASP A 433 -15.00 14.24 -16.70
N THR A 434 -13.73 14.31 -16.30
CA THR A 434 -12.61 14.64 -17.20
C THR A 434 -11.54 13.57 -17.18
N PHE A 435 -10.98 13.26 -18.36
CA PHE A 435 -9.88 12.32 -18.49
C PHE A 435 -8.56 12.97 -18.04
N PRO A 436 -7.88 12.43 -17.00
CA PRO A 436 -6.55 12.89 -16.63
C PRO A 436 -5.52 12.57 -17.72
N PRO A 437 -4.47 13.39 -17.88
CA PRO A 437 -3.47 13.17 -18.91
C PRO A 437 -2.75 11.83 -18.70
N GLY A 438 -2.60 11.08 -19.77
CA GLY A 438 -1.77 9.87 -19.83
C GLY A 438 -0.69 10.02 -20.90
N GLN A 439 0.47 9.40 -20.70
CA GLN A 439 1.61 9.63 -21.59
C GLN A 439 2.46 8.39 -21.85
N PHE A 440 2.83 8.22 -23.12
CA PHE A 440 3.88 7.32 -23.57
C PHE A 440 5.17 8.12 -23.81
N GLU A 441 6.26 7.80 -23.11
CA GLU A 441 7.57 8.44 -23.28
C GLU A 441 8.65 7.39 -23.57
N THR A 442 8.83 7.06 -24.85
CA THR A 442 9.81 6.05 -25.26
C THR A 442 10.68 6.55 -26.43
N PRO A 443 11.94 6.08 -26.57
CA PRO A 443 12.77 6.38 -27.74
C PRO A 443 12.14 5.91 -29.06
N HIS A 444 12.25 6.72 -30.12
CA HIS A 444 11.79 6.33 -31.46
C HIS A 444 12.60 5.19 -32.08
N THR A 445 13.87 5.05 -31.69
CA THR A 445 14.86 4.24 -32.43
C THR A 445 14.89 2.77 -32.05
N ALA A 446 14.12 2.34 -31.05
CA ALA A 446 14.21 1.00 -30.47
C ALA A 446 12.87 0.27 -30.32
N GLU A 447 11.75 0.89 -30.73
CA GLU A 447 10.37 0.40 -30.57
C GLU A 447 10.15 -0.36 -29.26
N PRO A 448 10.43 0.26 -28.10
CA PRO A 448 10.40 -0.46 -26.83
C PRO A 448 8.98 -0.72 -26.32
N LEU A 449 7.95 -0.24 -27.02
CA LEU A 449 6.54 -0.37 -26.65
C LEU A 449 5.84 -1.23 -27.71
N GLY A 450 5.47 -2.46 -27.33
CA GLY A 450 4.66 -3.36 -28.14
C GLY A 450 3.16 -3.19 -27.89
N LEU A 451 2.39 -4.25 -28.16
CA LEU A 451 0.93 -4.28 -28.04
C LEU A 451 0.43 -3.72 -26.69
N ILE A 452 -0.45 -2.72 -26.78
CA ILE A 452 -1.28 -2.24 -25.68
C ILE A 452 -2.74 -2.34 -26.11
N SER A 453 -3.60 -2.96 -25.31
CA SER A 453 -5.03 -2.99 -25.56
C SER A 453 -5.78 -2.23 -24.48
N VAL A 454 -6.73 -1.39 -24.87
CA VAL A 454 -7.56 -0.61 -23.97
C VAL A 454 -9.04 -0.87 -24.26
N SER A 455 -9.80 -1.23 -23.24
CA SER A 455 -11.26 -1.37 -23.27
C SER A 455 -11.90 -0.84 -21.99
N GLY A 456 -13.11 -0.29 -22.09
CA GLY A 456 -13.84 0.25 -20.94
C GLY A 456 -13.15 1.43 -20.25
N TRP A 457 -12.57 2.37 -21.02
CA TRP A 457 -11.95 3.60 -20.49
C TRP A 457 -12.98 4.73 -20.38
N SER A 458 -13.34 5.10 -19.15
CA SER A 458 -14.44 6.04 -18.88
C SER A 458 -14.12 7.08 -17.81
N ALA A 459 -14.75 8.25 -17.92
CA ALA A 459 -14.68 9.35 -16.95
C ALA A 459 -16.11 9.84 -16.69
N GLY A 460 -16.55 9.80 -15.43
CA GLY A 460 -17.95 10.03 -15.06
C GLY A 460 -18.86 9.04 -15.78
N ASP A 461 -19.82 9.56 -16.54
CA ASP A 461 -20.74 8.78 -17.39
C ASP A 461 -20.28 8.71 -18.86
N HIS A 462 -19.09 9.23 -19.18
CA HIS A 462 -18.57 9.30 -20.54
C HIS A 462 -17.55 8.20 -20.81
N SER A 463 -17.63 7.59 -22.00
CA SER A 463 -16.58 6.72 -22.53
C SER A 463 -15.78 7.46 -23.60
N ALA A 464 -14.46 7.26 -23.60
CA ALA A 464 -13.60 7.95 -24.56
C ALA A 464 -13.69 7.30 -25.96
N PRO A 465 -14.09 8.04 -27.02
CA PRO A 465 -14.22 7.48 -28.36
C PRO A 465 -12.88 7.20 -29.04
N THR A 466 -11.81 7.84 -28.58
CA THR A 466 -10.45 7.67 -29.10
C THR A 466 -9.43 7.79 -27.96
N PRO A 467 -8.19 7.28 -28.12
CA PRO A 467 -7.13 7.45 -27.13
C PRO A 467 -6.87 8.92 -26.77
N ALA A 468 -6.83 9.81 -27.77
CA ALA A 468 -6.58 11.23 -27.56
C ALA A 468 -7.71 11.92 -26.78
N ALA A 469 -8.97 11.59 -27.10
CA ALA A 469 -10.12 12.06 -26.32
C ALA A 469 -10.13 11.51 -24.89
N GLY A 470 -9.56 10.32 -24.69
CA GLY A 470 -9.30 9.71 -23.38
C GLY A 470 -8.10 10.28 -22.62
N GLY A 471 -7.51 11.39 -23.09
CA GLY A 471 -6.41 12.09 -22.41
C GLY A 471 -5.02 11.52 -22.72
N LEU A 472 -4.89 10.54 -23.62
CA LEU A 472 -3.62 9.90 -23.93
C LEU A 472 -2.78 10.70 -24.94
N ARG A 473 -1.49 10.82 -24.66
CA ARG A 473 -0.49 11.55 -25.45
C ARG A 473 0.72 10.67 -25.78
N GLY A 474 1.49 11.08 -26.80
CA GLY A 474 2.62 10.29 -27.29
C GLY A 474 2.19 9.06 -28.08
N LEU A 475 1.05 9.12 -28.77
CA LEU A 475 0.48 7.98 -29.51
C LEU A 475 1.38 7.51 -30.67
N ASP A 476 2.22 8.41 -31.20
CA ASP A 476 3.30 8.09 -32.14
C ASP A 476 4.33 7.09 -31.57
N ARG A 477 4.39 6.97 -30.23
CA ARG A 477 5.26 6.02 -29.51
C ARG A 477 4.60 4.68 -29.23
N ALA A 478 3.30 4.56 -29.48
CA ALA A 478 2.51 3.36 -29.23
C ALA A 478 1.82 2.89 -30.53
N PRO A 479 2.58 2.50 -31.57
CA PRO A 479 2.02 2.18 -32.88
C PRO A 479 1.06 0.98 -32.86
N ASP A 480 1.24 0.06 -31.91
CA ASP A 480 0.40 -1.14 -31.73
C ASP A 480 -0.72 -0.94 -30.69
N LEU A 481 -1.08 0.31 -30.36
CA LEU A 481 -2.20 0.59 -29.46
C LEU A 481 -3.54 0.19 -30.10
N ARG A 482 -4.23 -0.75 -29.46
CA ARG A 482 -5.60 -1.16 -29.80
C ARG A 482 -6.57 -0.51 -28.83
N TRP A 483 -7.51 0.26 -29.38
CA TRP A 483 -8.52 0.97 -28.63
C TRP A 483 -9.91 0.42 -28.97
N GLU A 484 -10.58 -0.17 -27.99
CA GLU A 484 -11.98 -0.54 -28.11
C GLU A 484 -12.84 0.69 -27.82
N ALA A 485 -13.39 1.28 -28.89
CA ALA A 485 -14.37 2.34 -28.74
C ALA A 485 -15.65 1.76 -28.10
N PRO A 486 -16.35 2.53 -27.24
CA PRO A 486 -17.66 2.11 -26.73
C PRO A 486 -18.55 1.77 -27.92
N GLU A 487 -19.25 0.62 -27.88
CA GLU A 487 -20.29 0.34 -28.85
C GLU A 487 -21.23 1.54 -28.87
N ALA A 488 -21.44 2.13 -30.05
CA ALA A 488 -22.48 3.12 -30.21
C ALA A 488 -23.75 2.45 -29.69
N GLN A 489 -24.29 2.92 -28.56
CA GLN A 489 -25.61 2.54 -28.12
C GLN A 489 -26.50 2.79 -29.32
N ARG A 490 -26.85 1.74 -30.06
CA ARG A 490 -27.89 1.81 -31.07
C ARG A 490 -29.11 2.21 -30.27
N SER A 491 -29.46 3.49 -30.37
CA SER A 491 -30.76 3.99 -29.97
C SER A 491 -31.78 3.15 -30.71
N THR A 492 -32.23 2.06 -30.09
CA THR A 492 -33.53 1.48 -30.38
C THR A 492 -34.53 2.45 -29.79
N ARG A 493 -34.75 3.58 -30.47
CA ARG A 493 -36.01 4.29 -30.35
C ARG A 493 -37.06 3.26 -30.76
N PRO A 494 -38.07 2.96 -29.94
CA PRO A 494 -39.23 2.27 -30.44
C PRO A 494 -39.78 3.12 -31.58
N THR A 495 -39.87 2.56 -32.78
CA THR A 495 -40.80 3.07 -33.78
C THR A 495 -42.19 3.09 -33.14
N PRO A 496 -42.92 4.21 -33.14
CA PRO A 496 -44.32 4.19 -32.75
C PRO A 496 -45.04 3.24 -33.71
N GLU A 497 -45.65 2.18 -33.19
CA GLU A 497 -46.59 1.38 -33.96
C GLU A 497 -47.79 2.25 -34.35
N GLU A 498 -48.22 2.10 -35.62
CA GLU A 498 -49.39 2.74 -36.25
C GLU A 498 -50.71 2.14 -35.74
#